data_AF-A0A851FBY4-F1
#
_entry.id   AF-A0A851FBY4-F1
#
_cell.length_a   1.000
_cell.length_b   1.000
_cell.length_c   1.000
_cell.angle_alpha   90.00
_cell.angle_beta   90.00
_cell.angle_gamma   90.00
#
_symmetry.space_group_name_H-M   'P 1'
#
loop_
_entity.id
_entity.type
_entity.pdbx_description
1 polymer ?
#
loop_
_entity_poly.entity_id
_entity_poly.type
_entity_poly.pdbx_seq_one_letter_code
_entity_poly.pdbx_strand_id
1 'polypeptide(L)'
;VAPTTPVCVVPSSAMTGTVVELSCKETEGSPPSQYQWYKNGVALLEKTGTGSARTPNVTYTMNKKSGTLLFNTVTRNDTGEYFCEASNGIGLPQKCSVKRMQV
;
A
#
# COMPACT_ATOMS: atom_id res chain seq x y z
N VAL A 1 15.94 -13.45 9.02
CA VAL A 1 14.62 -14.04 9.31
C VAL A 1 13.65 -13.57 8.25
N ALA A 2 12.92 -14.48 7.61
CA ALA A 2 11.92 -14.12 6.60
C ALA A 2 10.74 -13.36 7.24
N PRO A 3 10.02 -12.50 6.51
CA PRO A 3 8.89 -11.76 7.06
C PRO A 3 7.74 -12.70 7.44
N THR A 4 6.93 -12.30 8.41
CA THR A 4 5.62 -12.94 8.66
C THR A 4 4.53 -12.28 7.84
N THR A 5 3.35 -12.90 7.81
CA THR A 5 2.15 -12.33 7.18
C THR A 5 1.87 -10.94 7.76
N PRO A 6 1.96 -9.85 6.96
CA PRO A 6 1.75 -8.51 7.47
C PRO A 6 0.28 -8.27 7.81
N VAL A 7 0.03 -7.40 8.79
CA VAL A 7 -1.30 -6.93 9.15
C VAL A 7 -1.64 -5.71 8.32
N CYS A 8 -2.68 -5.81 7.48
CA CYS A 8 -3.24 -4.69 6.73
C CYS A 8 -4.39 -4.01 7.47
N VAL A 9 -4.31 -2.69 7.58
CA VAL A 9 -5.41 -1.82 8.02
C VAL A 9 -5.84 -0.99 6.82
N VAL A 10 -7.06 -1.29 6.35
CA VAL A 10 -7.71 -0.59 5.24
C VAL A 10 -9.13 -0.28 5.71
N PRO A 11 -9.58 0.98 5.69
CA PRO A 11 -10.94 1.32 6.07
C PRO A 11 -11.93 0.73 5.06
N SER A 12 -13.06 0.21 5.56
CA SER A 12 -14.13 -0.33 4.71
C SER A 12 -14.81 0.75 3.87
N SER A 13 -14.83 1.99 4.36
CA SER A 13 -15.39 3.15 3.68
C SER A 13 -14.55 4.41 3.85
N ALA A 14 -14.52 5.27 2.84
CA ALA A 14 -13.90 6.59 2.88
C ALA A 14 -14.79 7.61 2.18
N MET A 15 -14.67 8.89 2.55
CA MET A 15 -15.46 9.96 1.92
C MET A 15 -14.62 10.68 0.88
N THR A 16 -15.22 11.05 -0.26
CA THR A 16 -14.52 11.82 -1.28
C THR A 16 -14.03 13.16 -0.69
N GLY A 17 -12.78 13.54 -1.00
CA GLY A 17 -12.16 14.77 -0.52
C GLY A 17 -11.41 14.64 0.81
N THR A 18 -11.55 13.52 1.54
CA THR A 18 -10.85 13.34 2.83
C THR A 18 -9.45 12.77 2.66
N VAL A 19 -8.65 12.88 3.72
CA VAL A 19 -7.36 12.21 3.86
C VAL A 19 -7.59 10.82 4.44
N VAL A 20 -6.95 9.80 3.86
CA VAL A 20 -7.04 8.42 4.34
C VAL A 20 -5.67 7.76 4.28
N GLU A 21 -5.28 7.10 5.37
CA GLU A 21 -4.06 6.29 5.44
C GLU A 21 -4.41 4.81 5.54
N LEU A 22 -3.78 4.01 4.69
CA LEU A 22 -3.75 2.55 4.82
C LEU A 22 -2.38 2.17 5.40
N SER A 23 -2.35 1.17 6.27
CA SER A 23 -1.11 0.70 6.89
C SER A 23 -0.94 -0.80 6.74
N CYS A 24 0.32 -1.21 6.61
CA CYS A 24 0.74 -2.59 6.45
C CYS A 24 2.00 -2.80 7.27
N LYS A 25 1.99 -3.77 8.19
CA LYS A 25 3.12 -3.98 9.09
C LYS A 25 3.31 -5.43 9.49
N GLU A 26 4.57 -5.86 9.52
CA GLU A 26 5.05 -7.08 10.17
C GLU A 26 6.17 -6.75 11.17
N THR A 27 6.50 -7.65 12.08
CA THR A 27 7.42 -7.38 13.21
C THR A 27 8.63 -8.31 13.29
N GLU A 28 8.69 -9.36 12.49
CA GLU A 28 9.66 -10.45 12.62
C GLU A 28 10.77 -10.42 11.55
N GLY A 29 10.54 -9.69 10.45
CA GLY A 29 11.46 -9.55 9.34
C GLY A 29 12.78 -8.94 9.78
N SER A 30 13.86 -9.69 9.54
CA SER A 30 15.24 -9.22 9.77
C SER A 30 16.13 -9.62 8.60
N PRO A 31 16.64 -8.68 7.78
CA PRO A 31 16.53 -7.21 7.89
C PRO A 31 15.08 -6.68 7.85
N PRO A 32 14.82 -5.42 8.26
CA PRO A 32 13.47 -4.86 8.23
C PRO A 32 12.83 -4.95 6.85
N SER A 33 11.56 -5.36 6.79
CA SER A 33 10.85 -5.53 5.53
C SER A 33 10.55 -4.21 4.84
N GLN A 34 10.54 -4.26 3.52
CA GLN A 34 9.95 -3.25 2.66
C GLN A 34 8.56 -3.73 2.22
N TYR A 35 7.68 -2.78 1.97
CA TYR A 35 6.28 -3.03 1.71
C TYR A 35 5.87 -2.53 0.34
N GLN A 36 5.08 -3.33 -0.38
CA GLN A 36 4.53 -2.97 -1.68
C GLN A 36 3.01 -3.08 -1.62
N TRP A 37 2.31 -1.99 -1.93
CA TRP A 37 0.85 -1.97 -1.99
C TRP A 37 0.34 -2.37 -3.37
N TYR A 38 -0.82 -3.02 -3.37
CA TYR A 38 -1.55 -3.45 -4.55
C TYR A 38 -2.99 -2.95 -4.47
N LYS A 39 -3.55 -2.59 -5.62
CA LYS A 39 -4.96 -2.25 -5.80
C LYS A 39 -5.52 -3.06 -6.96
N ASN A 40 -6.60 -3.80 -6.72
CA ASN A 40 -7.24 -4.68 -7.71
C ASN A 40 -6.23 -5.63 -8.38
N GLY A 41 -5.28 -6.15 -7.59
CA GLY A 41 -4.21 -7.03 -8.08
C GLY A 41 -3.03 -6.34 -8.76
N VAL A 42 -3.08 -5.02 -8.98
CA VAL A 42 -2.01 -4.27 -9.66
C VAL A 42 -1.13 -3.56 -8.64
N ALA A 43 0.19 -3.69 -8.76
CA ALA A 43 1.15 -3.00 -7.91
C ALA A 43 1.03 -1.48 -8.09
N LEU A 44 0.87 -0.77 -6.97
CA LEU A 44 0.89 0.69 -6.95
C LEU A 44 2.33 1.18 -7.13
N LEU A 45 2.55 2.16 -8.00
CA LEU A 45 3.88 2.72 -8.20
C LEU A 45 4.12 3.90 -7.26
N GLU A 46 5.36 4.07 -6.81
CA GLU A 46 5.78 5.27 -6.10
C GLU A 46 5.78 6.47 -7.05
N LYS A 47 5.43 7.65 -6.53
CA LYS A 47 5.65 8.91 -7.24
C LYS A 47 7.15 9.22 -7.21
N THR A 48 7.92 8.66 -8.15
CA THR A 48 9.28 9.13 -8.38
C THR A 48 9.19 10.51 -9.02
N GLY A 49 9.35 11.55 -8.21
CA GLY A 49 9.65 12.88 -8.73
C GLY A 49 10.84 12.79 -9.67
N THR A 50 10.74 13.44 -10.83
CA THR A 50 11.73 13.53 -11.92
C THR A 50 11.82 12.30 -12.84
N GLY A 51 11.13 12.37 -13.98
CA GLY A 51 11.34 11.42 -15.08
C GLY A 51 10.13 11.17 -15.95
N SER A 52 9.88 12.07 -16.92
CA SER A 52 9.32 11.86 -18.26
C SER A 52 8.33 10.69 -18.54
N ALA A 53 7.41 10.38 -17.65
CA ALA A 53 6.21 9.62 -17.99
C ALA A 53 5.06 10.23 -17.20
N ARG A 54 4.01 10.66 -17.91
CA ARG A 54 2.76 11.15 -17.31
C ARG A 54 2.10 9.99 -16.58
N THR A 55 2.55 9.67 -15.37
CA THR A 55 1.83 8.77 -14.47
C THR A 55 0.51 9.47 -14.15
N PRO A 56 -0.64 8.84 -14.46
CA PRO A 56 -1.95 9.48 -14.31
C PRO A 56 -2.11 9.92 -12.86
N ASN A 57 -2.51 11.18 -12.64
CA ASN A 57 -2.80 11.84 -11.36
C ASN A 57 -2.92 10.88 -10.16
N VAL A 58 -1.76 10.49 -9.60
CA VAL A 58 -1.73 9.56 -8.47
C VAL A 58 -2.13 10.37 -7.23
N THR A 59 -3.25 9.99 -6.62
CA THR A 59 -3.86 10.66 -5.45
C THR A 59 -3.20 10.25 -4.12
N TYR A 60 -2.25 9.32 -4.18
CA TYR A 60 -1.60 8.73 -3.01
C TYR A 60 -0.08 8.94 -2.97
N THR A 61 0.49 8.87 -1.76
CA THR A 61 1.92 8.75 -1.48
C THR A 61 2.16 7.43 -0.76
N MET A 62 3.15 6.66 -1.21
CA MET A 62 3.53 5.40 -0.57
C MET A 62 4.87 5.53 0.13
N ASN A 63 4.98 4.94 1.32
CA ASN A 63 6.25 4.77 2.01
C ASN A 63 6.50 3.27 2.22
N LYS A 64 7.41 2.72 1.40
CA LYS A 64 7.78 1.30 1.45
C LYS A 64 8.48 0.88 2.74
N LYS A 65 9.02 1.81 3.53
CA LYS A 65 9.70 1.49 4.79
C LYS A 65 8.73 1.40 5.96
N SER A 66 7.76 2.31 6.04
CA SER A 66 6.70 2.27 7.07
C SER A 66 5.51 1.42 6.68
N GLY A 67 5.38 1.06 5.40
CA GLY A 67 4.24 0.31 4.88
C GLY A 67 2.96 1.14 4.76
N THR A 68 3.07 2.47 4.70
CA THR A 68 1.91 3.37 4.63
C THR A 68 1.59 3.77 3.19
N LEU A 69 0.28 3.89 2.91
CA LEU A 69 -0.26 4.43 1.67
C LEU A 69 -1.24 5.55 2.04
N LEU A 70 -0.84 6.80 1.80
CA LEU A 70 -1.56 8.00 2.20
C LEU A 70 -2.25 8.62 1.00
N PHE A 71 -3.58 8.65 1.00
CA PHE A 71 -4.39 9.43 0.08
C PHE A 71 -4.59 10.84 0.67
N ASN A 72 -4.08 11.87 0.02
CA ASN A 72 -4.29 13.26 0.46
C ASN A 72 -5.69 13.77 0.10
N THR A 73 -6.29 13.19 -0.94
CA THR A 73 -7.64 13.52 -1.39
C THR A 73 -8.22 12.28 -2.03
N VAL A 74 -9.09 11.57 -1.29
CA VAL A 74 -9.76 10.37 -1.78
C VAL A 74 -10.77 10.75 -2.87
N THR A 75 -10.84 9.96 -3.94
CA THR A 75 -11.78 10.09 -5.05
C THR A 75 -12.58 8.80 -5.24
N ARG A 76 -13.72 8.85 -5.96
CA ARG A 76 -14.50 7.62 -6.25
C ARG A 76 -13.66 6.54 -6.93
N ASN A 77 -12.66 6.94 -7.72
CA ASN A 77 -11.74 6.02 -8.39
C ASN A 77 -10.83 5.27 -7.40
N ASP A 78 -10.72 5.72 -6.16
CA ASP A 78 -9.95 5.05 -5.10
C ASP A 78 -10.71 3.88 -4.46
N THR A 79 -11.96 3.63 -4.85
CA THR A 79 -12.64 2.37 -4.54
C THR A 79 -11.87 1.18 -5.12
N GLY A 80 -11.71 0.12 -4.32
CA GLY A 80 -11.05 -1.09 -4.78
C GLY A 80 -10.67 -2.05 -3.67
N GLU A 81 -10.00 -3.11 -4.10
CA GLU A 81 -9.46 -4.16 -3.25
C GLU A 81 -7.97 -3.93 -3.04
N TYR A 82 -7.57 -3.76 -1.79
CA TYR A 82 -6.21 -3.42 -1.38
C TYR A 82 -5.60 -4.56 -0.59
N PHE A 83 -4.32 -4.82 -0.85
CA PHE A 83 -3.46 -5.64 -0.02
C PHE A 83 -2.03 -5.15 -0.13
N CYS A 84 -1.19 -5.54 0.82
CA CYS A 84 0.24 -5.29 0.75
C CYS A 84 1.01 -6.61 0.75
N GLU A 85 2.24 -6.52 0.29
CA GLU A 85 3.27 -7.54 0.42
C GLU A 85 4.45 -6.98 1.21
N ALA A 86 4.98 -7.78 2.14
CA ALA A 86 6.19 -7.50 2.90
C ALA A 86 7.32 -8.40 2.39
N SER A 87 8.47 -7.82 2.08
CA SER A 87 9.67 -8.51 1.63
C SER A 87 10.92 -7.88 2.22
N ASN A 88 11.83 -8.70 2.70
CA ASN A 88 13.16 -8.26 3.15
C ASN A 88 14.31 -8.94 2.40
N GLY A 89 14.01 -9.62 1.29
CA GLY A 89 14.98 -10.40 0.52
C GLY A 89 15.37 -11.74 1.13
N ILE A 90 14.81 -12.11 2.29
CA ILE A 90 14.98 -13.42 2.92
C ILE A 90 13.68 -14.23 2.78
N GLY A 91 13.78 -15.40 2.15
CA GLY A 91 12.61 -16.26 1.92
C GLY A 91 11.62 -15.64 0.93
N LEU A 92 10.38 -16.13 0.98
CA LEU A 92 9.30 -15.64 0.12
C LEU A 92 8.62 -14.42 0.75
N PRO A 93 8.27 -13.40 -0.06
CA PRO A 93 7.43 -12.31 0.39
C PRO A 93 6.10 -12.83 0.98
N GLN A 94 5.61 -12.14 2.00
CA GLN A 94 4.33 -12.45 2.64
C GLN A 94 3.31 -11.37 2.35
N LYS A 95 2.06 -11.75 2.13
CA LYS A 95 0.96 -10.82 1.80
C LYS A 95 -0.17 -10.90 2.80
N CYS A 96 -0.77 -9.77 3.11
CA CYS A 96 -1.96 -9.72 3.95
C CYS A 96 -3.21 -10.16 3.16
N SER A 97 -4.30 -10.45 3.88
CA SER A 97 -5.60 -10.67 3.26
C SER A 97 -6.09 -9.42 2.55
N VAL A 98 -6.76 -9.62 1.41
CA VAL A 98 -7.37 -8.54 0.64
C VAL A 98 -8.47 -7.84 1.45
N LYS A 99 -8.44 -6.50 1.45
CA LYS A 99 -9.45 -5.65 2.09
C LYS A 99 -10.04 -4.69 1.08
N ARG A 100 -11.36 -4.55 1.10
CA ARG A 100 -12.07 -3.63 0.21
C ARG A 100 -12.27 -2.27 0.89
N MET A 101 -11.92 -1.20 0.18
CA MET A 101 -12.28 0.17 0.53
C MET A 101 -13.34 0.67 -0.46
N GLN A 102 -14.46 1.17 0.05
CA GLN A 102 -15.52 1.80 -0.73
C GLN A 102 -15.47 3.32 -0.53
N VAL A 103 -15.44 4.08 -1.61
CA VAL A 103 -15.54 5.56 -1.58
C VAL A 103 -16.92 6.01 -2.04
#